data_AF-A0AAP0B6D7-F1
#
_entry.id   AF-A0AAP0B6D7-F1
#
_cell.length_a   1.000
_cell.length_b   1.000
_cell.length_c   1.000
_cell.angle_alpha   90.00
_cell.angle_beta   90.00
_cell.angle_gamma   90.00
#
_symmetry.space_group_name_H-M   'P 1'
#
loop_
_entity.id
_entity.type
_entity.pdbx_description
1 polymer ?
#
loop_
_entity_poly.entity_id
_entity_poly.type
_entity_poly.pdbx_seq_one_letter_code
_entity_poly.pdbx_strand_id
1 'polypeptide(L)' 'MLKRESLATHAWPSASRACRLSLEGITVFAVFASCRLRIGPSIPNSYFGNHIQAVFTDTVVDALLTAPPQFSAGLL' A
#
# COMPACT_ATOMS: atom_id res chain seq x y z
N MET A 1 9.52 -2.89 11.49
CA MET A 1 8.36 -2.39 10.73
C MET A 1 8.43 -0.88 10.69
N LEU A 2 8.54 -0.29 9.50
CA LEU A 2 8.49 1.17 9.36
C LEU A 2 7.09 1.66 9.73
N LYS A 3 6.95 2.85 10.36
CA LYS A 3 5.65 3.38 10.83
C LYS A 3 4.53 3.31 9.77
N ARG A 4 4.86 3.54 8.49
CA ARG A 4 3.90 3.51 7.37
C ARG A 4 3.35 2.11 7.10
N GLU A 5 4.20 1.09 7.14
CA GLU A 5 3.81 -0.31 6.94
C GLU A 5 2.85 -0.74 8.05
N SER A 6 3.17 -0.41 9.31
CA SER A 6 2.30 -0.78 10.45
C SER A 6 0.89 -0.22 10.33
N LEU A 7 0.75 1.03 9.87
CA LEU A 7 -0.55 1.64 9.65
C LEU A 7 -1.29 0.97 8.49
N ALA A 8 -0.60 0.73 7.37
CA ALA A 8 -1.18 0.12 6.18
C ALA A 8 -1.68 -1.32 6.44
N THR A 9 -0.89 -2.13 7.17
CA THR A 9 -1.25 -3.48 7.63
C THR A 9 -2.57 -3.52 8.39
N HIS A 10 -2.88 -2.48 9.18
CA HIS A 10 -4.14 -2.38 9.91
C HIS A 10 -5.26 -1.71 9.11
N ALA A 11 -4.94 -0.67 8.34
CA ALA A 11 -5.91 0.10 7.58
C ALA A 11 -6.54 -0.71 6.44
N TRP A 12 -5.75 -1.50 5.72
CA TRP A 12 -6.24 -2.22 4.54
C TRP A 12 -7.31 -3.28 4.87
N PRO A 13 -7.11 -4.22 5.82
CA PRO A 13 -8.17 -5.13 6.23
C PRO A 13 -9.39 -4.38 6.81
N SER A 14 -9.16 -3.30 7.56
CA SER A 14 -10.24 -2.53 8.17
C SER A 14 -11.14 -1.85 7.14
N ALA A 15 -10.55 -1.24 6.11
CA ALA A 15 -11.26 -0.66 4.99
C ALA A 15 -12.00 -1.74 4.17
N SER A 16 -11.34 -2.87 3.88
CA SER A 16 -11.97 -4.00 3.16
C SER A 16 -13.21 -4.55 3.88
N ARG A 17 -13.17 -4.65 5.23
CA ARG A 17 -14.35 -5.01 6.04
C ARG A 17 -15.44 -3.94 5.98
N ALA A 18 -15.06 -2.67 6.16
CA ALA A 18 -16.01 -1.56 6.17
C ALA A 18 -16.75 -1.41 4.83
N CYS A 19 -16.05 -1.65 3.72
CA CYS A 19 -16.60 -1.60 2.36
C CYS A 19 -17.35 -2.87 1.96
N ARG A 20 -17.35 -3.93 2.79
CA ARG A 20 -18.02 -5.22 2.52
C ARG A 20 -17.63 -5.81 1.17
N LEU A 21 -16.33 -5.79 0.86
CA LEU A 21 -15.82 -6.36 -0.39
C LEU A 21 -16.15 -7.85 -0.48
N SER A 22 -16.41 -8.34 -1.70
CA SER A 22 -16.61 -9.77 -1.94
C SER A 22 -15.37 -10.55 -1.52
N LEU A 23 -15.55 -11.64 -0.77
CA LEU A 23 -14.45 -12.50 -0.31
C LEU A 23 -13.67 -13.12 -1.48
N GLU A 24 -14.36 -13.41 -2.58
CA GLU A 24 -13.77 -13.93 -3.82
C GLU A 24 -13.10 -12.83 -4.67
N GLY A 25 -13.31 -11.56 -4.31
CA GLY A 25 -12.78 -10.41 -5.05
C GLY A 25 -11.30 -10.15 -4.77
N ILE A 26 -10.66 -9.45 -5.71
CA ILE A 26 -9.34 -8.86 -5.50
C ILE A 26 -9.47 -7.48 -4.87
N THR A 27 -8.64 -7.21 -3.88
CA THR A 27 -8.45 -5.86 -3.32
C THR A 27 -7.02 -5.40 -3.58
N VAL A 28 -6.86 -4.11 -3.83
CA VAL A 28 -5.58 -3.50 -4.18
C VAL A 28 -5.26 -2.39 -3.18
N PHE A 29 -4.04 -2.40 -2.65
CA PHE A 29 -3.48 -1.32 -1.86
C PHE A 29 -2.47 -0.52 -2.69
N ALA A 30 -2.68 0.78 -2.77
CA ALA A 30 -1.82 1.69 -3.52
C ALA A 30 -1.06 2.62 -2.58
N VAL A 31 0.27 2.64 -2.68
CA VAL A 31 1.13 3.61 -2.00
C VAL A 31 1.76 4.53 -3.02
N PHE A 32 1.57 5.83 -2.85
CA PHE A 32 2.28 6.85 -3.62
C PHE A 32 3.58 7.20 -2.90
N ALA A 33 4.70 6.99 -3.57
CA ALA A 33 6.03 7.26 -3.04
C ALA A 33 6.73 8.34 -3.85
N SER A 34 7.42 9.27 -3.18
CA SER A 34 8.33 10.20 -3.84
C SER A 34 9.48 9.43 -4.48
N CYS A 35 9.64 9.58 -5.78
CA CYS A 35 10.74 8.98 -6.55
C CYS A 35 11.87 9.98 -6.85
N ARG A 36 11.80 11.21 -6.34
CA ARG A 36 12.80 12.28 -6.57
C ARG A 36 14.25 11.85 -6.31
N LEU A 37 14.47 11.11 -5.22
CA LEU A 37 15.79 10.60 -4.83
C LEU A 37 16.11 9.23 -5.43
N ARG A 38 15.17 8.63 -6.18
CA ARG A 38 15.26 7.26 -6.72
C ARG A 38 15.59 7.24 -8.22
N ILE A 39 15.79 8.41 -8.82
CA ILE A 39 16.15 8.57 -10.24
C ILE A 39 17.48 9.30 -10.38
N GLY A 40 18.17 9.08 -11.50
CA GLY A 40 19.45 9.70 -11.81
C GLY A 40 19.34 10.68 -12.99
N PRO A 41 19.70 11.97 -12.83
CA PRO A 41 20.08 12.64 -11.58
C PRO A 41 18.88 12.81 -10.64
N SER A 42 19.15 12.99 -9.34
CA SER A 42 18.11 13.21 -8.35
C SER A 42 17.41 14.55 -8.55
N ILE A 43 16.12 14.60 -8.25
CA ILE A 43 15.33 15.83 -8.33
C ILE A 43 15.35 16.57 -6.98
N PRO A 44 15.60 17.90 -6.98
CA PRO A 44 15.55 18.70 -5.77
C PRO A 44 14.20 18.64 -5.05
N ASN A 45 14.22 18.77 -3.72
CA ASN A 45 12.99 18.91 -2.92
C ASN A 45 12.21 20.20 -3.23
N SER A 46 12.89 21.22 -3.78
CA SER A 46 12.27 22.48 -4.23
C SER A 46 11.53 22.37 -5.56
N TYR A 47 11.63 21.25 -6.29
CA TYR A 47 10.92 21.07 -7.55
C TYR A 47 9.40 21.06 -7.29
N PHE A 48 8.69 22.03 -7.88
CA PHE A 48 7.27 22.26 -7.66
C PHE A 48 6.38 21.11 -8.18
N GLY A 49 6.78 20.46 -9.27
CA GLY A 49 5.96 19.45 -9.95
C GLY A 49 5.85 18.14 -9.17
N ASN A 50 4.93 17.27 -9.62
CA ASN A 50 4.79 15.93 -9.08
C ASN A 50 5.93 15.02 -9.56
N HIS A 51 6.44 14.22 -8.63
CA HIS A 51 7.36 13.13 -8.96
C HIS A 51 7.10 11.99 -7.99
N ILE A 52 5.97 11.33 -8.24
CA ILE A 52 5.44 10.25 -7.43
C ILE A 52 5.27 9.02 -8.30
N GLN A 53 5.60 7.86 -7.74
CA GLN A 53 5.32 6.57 -8.34
C GLN A 53 4.25 5.90 -7.50
N ALA A 54 3.22 5.34 -8.15
CA ALA A 54 2.29 4.45 -7.51
C ALA A 54 2.91 3.05 -7.43
N VAL A 55 2.91 2.48 -6.23
CA VAL A 55 3.22 1.07 -5.96
C VAL A 55 1.92 0.38 -5.60
N PHE A 56 1.63 -0.72 -6.29
CA PHE A 56 0.41 -1.48 -6.10
C PHE A 56 0.76 -2.85 -5.56
N THR A 57 -0.04 -3.29 -4.60
CA THR A 57 -0.04 -4.63 -4.05
C THR A 57 -1.47 -5.12 -4.05
N ASP A 58 -1.71 -6.34 -4.52
CA ASP A 58 -3.02 -6.94 -4.56
C ASP A 58 -3.07 -8.30 -3.85
N THR A 59 -4.27 -8.68 -3.44
CA THR A 59 -4.55 -10.01 -2.90
C THR A 59 -6.06 -10.29 -2.93
N VAL A 60 -6.43 -11.54 -2.71
CA VAL A 60 -7.83 -11.94 -2.53
C VAL A 60 -8.32 -11.42 -1.17
N VAL A 61 -9.53 -10.87 -1.13
CA VAL A 61 -10.12 -10.27 0.08
C VAL A 61 -10.18 -11.31 1.22
N ASP A 62 -10.55 -12.55 0.92
CA ASP A 62 -10.58 -13.62 1.93
C ASP A 62 -9.21 -13.84 2.58
N ALA A 63 -8.14 -13.92 1.79
CA ALA A 63 -6.78 -14.06 2.30
C ALA A 63 -6.38 -12.86 3.18
N LEU A 64 -6.72 -11.64 2.77
CA LEU A 64 -6.44 -10.43 3.55
C LEU A 64 -7.16 -10.41 4.91
N LEU A 65 -8.40 -10.89 4.96
CA LEU A 65 -9.26 -10.79 6.14
C LEU A 65 -9.07 -11.93 7.14
N THR A 66 -8.66 -13.12 6.67
CA THR A 66 -8.52 -14.32 7.50
C THR A 66 -7.08 -14.58 7.95
N ALA A 67 -6.08 -14.12 7.19
CA ALA A 67 -4.69 -14.34 7.54
C ALA A 67 -4.22 -13.46 8.73
N PRO A 68 -3.15 -13.85 9.43
CA PRO A 68 -2.53 -13.02 10.45
C PRO A 68 -2.05 -11.67 9.88
N PRO A 69 -1.92 -10.60 10.69
CA PRO A 69 -1.45 -9.29 10.22
C PRO A 69 -0.08 -9.32 9.50
N GLN A 70 0.74 -10.32 9.79
CA GLN A 70 2.02 -10.54 9.12
C GLN A 70 1.85 -10.82 7.61
N PHE A 71 0.70 -11.34 7.19
CA PHE A 71 0.39 -11.56 5.79
C PHE A 71 0.35 -10.25 5.01
N SER A 72 -0.47 -9.28 5.44
CA SER A 72 -0.53 -7.98 4.77
C SER A 72 0.76 -7.17 4.98
N ALA A 73 1.49 -7.37 6.08
CA ALA A 73 2.82 -6.78 6.25
C ALA A 73 3.85 -7.31 5.24
N GLY A 74 3.80 -8.60 4.88
CA GLY A 74 4.71 -9.19 3.89
C GLY A 74 4.38 -8.84 2.44
N LEU A 75 3.22 -8.23 2.20
CA LEU A 75 2.76 -7.76 0.90
C LEU A 75 3.13 -6.28 0.62
N LEU A 76 3.53 -5.53 1.66
CA LEU A 76 3.85 -4.10 1.61
C LEU A 76 5.36 -3.86 1.58
#